data_AF-A0A239EF04-F1
#
_entry.id   AF-A0A239EF04-F1
#
_cell.length_a   1.000
_cell.length_b   1.000
_cell.length_c   1.000
_cell.angle_alpha   90.00
_cell.angle_beta   90.00
_cell.angle_gamma   90.00
#
_symmetry.space_group_name_H-M   'P 1'
#
loop_
_entity.id
_entity.type
_entity.pdbx_description
1 polymer ?
#
loop_
_entity_poly.entity_id
_entity_poly.type
_entity_poly.pdbx_seq_one_letter_code
_entity_poly.pdbx_strand_id
1 'polypeptide(L)'
;MLSNQQMVTVLRYLKAANLSGPIEEGQAAVWVDALAAKMPNLRIEDAQAACREMVTSRSAAKGNTWITPGDLIDEVKRIRSKRLDSAGTLPEAPTYLGVDGEREWTRRIRALVGDGLTADDAAKRARSAMKIPEPEHVETVPIAGLLNKTLKPRPSGGVSA
;
A
#
# COMPACT_ATOMS: atom_id res chain seq x y z
N MET A 1 -13.94 -3.10 -6.39
CA MET A 1 -14.57 -4.40 -6.14
C MET A 1 -14.60 -5.17 -7.45
N LEU A 2 -14.33 -6.47 -7.39
CA LEU A 2 -14.22 -7.33 -8.57
C LEU A 2 -15.61 -7.66 -9.13
N SER A 3 -15.86 -7.39 -10.41
CA SER A 3 -17.15 -7.65 -11.05
C SER A 3 -17.27 -9.06 -11.62
N ASN A 4 -18.49 -9.54 -11.86
CA ASN A 4 -18.74 -10.82 -12.53
C ASN A 4 -18.04 -10.90 -13.89
N GLN A 5 -18.08 -9.82 -14.68
CA GLN A 5 -17.43 -9.76 -15.98
C GLN A 5 -15.90 -9.88 -15.86
N GLN A 6 -15.31 -9.19 -14.88
CA GLN A 6 -13.88 -9.30 -14.58
C GLN A 6 -13.49 -10.70 -14.10
N MET A 7 -14.36 -11.35 -13.31
CA MET A 7 -14.15 -12.72 -12.86
C MET A 7 -14.18 -13.73 -14.00
N VAL A 8 -15.07 -13.55 -14.97
CA VAL A 8 -15.08 -14.38 -16.20
C VAL A 8 -13.73 -14.30 -16.92
N THR A 9 -13.11 -13.11 -16.99
CA THR A 9 -11.77 -12.95 -17.57
C THR A 9 -10.71 -13.73 -16.79
N VAL A 10 -10.76 -13.68 -15.46
CA VAL A 10 -9.86 -14.45 -14.58
C VAL A 10 -10.01 -15.96 -14.78
N LEU A 11 -11.26 -16.45 -14.76
CA LEU A 11 -11.55 -17.87 -14.97
C LEU A 11 -11.13 -18.36 -16.36
N ARG A 12 -11.34 -17.54 -17.41
CA ARG A 12 -10.87 -17.86 -18.77
C ARG A 12 -9.35 -17.96 -18.83
N TYR A 13 -8.64 -17.09 -18.12
CA TYR A 13 -7.18 -17.15 -18.04
C TYR A 13 -6.70 -18.44 -17.37
N LEU A 14 -7.29 -18.81 -16.22
CA LEU A 14 -6.97 -20.07 -15.52
C LEU A 14 -7.31 -21.29 -16.38
N LYS A 15 -8.45 -21.30 -17.07
CA LYS A 15 -8.84 -22.36 -17.99
C LYS A 15 -7.84 -22.51 -19.14
N ALA A 16 -7.41 -21.40 -19.74
CA ALA A 16 -6.42 -21.43 -20.82
C ALA A 16 -5.08 -22.02 -20.38
N ALA A 17 -4.75 -21.91 -19.09
CA ALA A 17 -3.57 -22.53 -18.49
C ALA A 17 -3.81 -23.95 -17.96
N ASN A 18 -4.97 -24.56 -18.22
CA ASN A 18 -5.39 -25.85 -17.65
C ASN A 18 -5.41 -25.89 -16.11
N LEU A 19 -5.62 -24.75 -15.48
CA LEU A 19 -5.67 -24.58 -14.02
C LEU A 19 -7.09 -24.53 -13.44
N SER A 20 -8.11 -24.58 -14.29
CA SER A 20 -9.51 -24.70 -13.87
C SER A 20 -10.25 -25.69 -14.77
N GLY A 21 -11.34 -26.25 -14.24
CA GLY A 21 -12.30 -27.03 -15.04
C GLY A 21 -13.05 -26.18 -16.09
N PRO A 22 -14.03 -26.79 -16.77
CA PRO A 22 -14.98 -26.06 -17.62
C PRO A 22 -15.60 -24.88 -16.88
N ILE A 23 -15.83 -23.77 -17.60
CA ILE A 23 -16.47 -22.60 -17.02
C ILE A 23 -17.97 -22.75 -17.24
N GLU A 24 -18.71 -22.86 -16.14
CA GLU A 24 -20.16 -23.03 -16.15
C GLU A 24 -20.89 -21.70 -15.93
N GLU A 25 -22.17 -21.65 -16.31
CA GLU A 25 -23.02 -20.49 -16.04
C GLU A 25 -23.14 -20.25 -14.53
N GLY A 26 -23.05 -19.00 -14.10
CA GLY A 26 -23.12 -18.62 -12.68
C GLY A 26 -21.84 -18.84 -11.87
N GLN A 27 -20.84 -19.59 -12.38
CA GLN A 27 -19.59 -19.85 -11.65
C GLN A 27 -18.85 -18.55 -11.27
N ALA A 28 -18.85 -17.55 -12.16
CA ALA A 28 -18.25 -16.25 -11.88
C ALA A 28 -18.89 -15.54 -10.68
N ALA A 29 -20.21 -15.65 -10.50
CA ALA A 29 -20.91 -15.03 -9.37
C ALA A 29 -20.54 -15.70 -8.05
N VAL A 30 -20.45 -17.04 -8.03
CA VAL A 30 -20.00 -17.81 -6.85
C VAL A 30 -18.56 -17.45 -6.46
N TRP A 31 -17.68 -17.28 -7.44
CA TRP A 31 -16.31 -16.82 -7.19
C TRP A 31 -16.26 -15.40 -6.64
N VAL A 32 -17.03 -14.47 -7.20
CA VAL A 32 -17.09 -13.09 -6.70
C VAL A 32 -17.58 -13.07 -5.25
N ASP A 33 -18.63 -13.83 -4.92
CA ASP A 33 -19.16 -13.93 -3.55
C ASP A 33 -18.13 -14.50 -2.57
N ALA A 34 -17.51 -15.63 -2.92
CA ALA A 34 -16.49 -16.28 -2.10
C ALA A 34 -15.26 -15.36 -1.86
N LEU A 35 -14.83 -14.63 -2.89
CA LEU A 35 -13.73 -13.68 -2.78
C LEU A 35 -14.14 -12.43 -1.99
N ALA A 36 -15.35 -11.91 -2.17
CA ALA A 36 -15.85 -10.75 -1.46
C ALA A 36 -15.95 -11.00 0.05
N ALA A 37 -16.31 -12.22 0.47
CA ALA A 37 -16.37 -12.62 1.88
C ALA A 37 -15.00 -12.55 2.60
N LYS A 38 -13.88 -12.67 1.87
CA LYS A 38 -12.52 -12.67 2.45
C LYS A 38 -11.69 -11.45 2.08
N MET A 39 -11.91 -10.88 0.89
CA MET A 39 -11.17 -9.75 0.32
C MET A 39 -12.14 -8.83 -0.43
N PRO A 40 -13.00 -8.07 0.29
CA PRO A 40 -14.04 -7.23 -0.32
C PRO A 40 -13.50 -6.16 -1.28
N ASN A 41 -12.25 -5.74 -1.06
CA ASN A 41 -11.56 -4.73 -1.88
C ASN A 41 -10.60 -5.34 -2.91
N LEU A 42 -10.76 -6.62 -3.25
CA LEU A 42 -9.94 -7.25 -4.28
C LEU A 42 -10.11 -6.51 -5.62
N ARG A 43 -8.98 -6.13 -6.21
CA ARG A 43 -8.91 -5.50 -7.52
C ARG A 43 -8.55 -6.52 -8.59
N ILE A 44 -8.96 -6.26 -9.82
CA ILE A 44 -8.70 -7.16 -10.95
C ILE A 44 -7.20 -7.30 -11.24
N GLU A 45 -6.42 -6.24 -11.04
CA GLU A 45 -4.98 -6.24 -11.31
C GLU A 45 -4.25 -7.21 -10.37
N ASP A 46 -4.67 -7.27 -9.10
CA ASP A 46 -4.11 -8.20 -8.11
C ASP A 46 -4.50 -9.64 -8.44
N ALA A 47 -5.76 -9.87 -8.81
CA ALA A 47 -6.24 -11.19 -9.22
C ALA A 47 -5.50 -11.70 -10.47
N GLN A 48 -5.32 -10.86 -11.48
CA GLN A 48 -4.55 -11.21 -12.68
C GLN A 48 -3.07 -11.45 -12.38
N ALA A 49 -2.45 -10.65 -11.52
CA ALA A 49 -1.08 -10.88 -11.09
C ALA A 49 -0.93 -12.23 -10.37
N ALA A 50 -1.87 -12.57 -9.48
CA ALA A 50 -1.92 -13.87 -8.82
C ALA A 50 -2.09 -15.02 -9.82
N CYS A 51 -2.97 -14.89 -10.81
CA CYS A 51 -3.10 -15.89 -11.86
C CYS A 51 -1.80 -16.09 -12.65
N ARG A 52 -1.11 -15.01 -13.05
CA ARG A 52 0.17 -15.09 -13.75
C ARG A 52 1.20 -15.87 -12.93
N GLU A 53 1.33 -15.55 -11.64
CA GLU A 53 2.26 -16.24 -10.73
C GLU A 53 1.88 -17.72 -10.54
N MET A 54 0.59 -18.04 -10.38
CA MET A 54 0.11 -19.42 -10.28
C MET A 54 0.43 -20.24 -11.53
N VAL A 55 0.29 -19.67 -12.73
CA VAL A 55 0.64 -20.36 -13.99
C VAL A 55 2.13 -20.71 -14.03
N THR A 56 2.99 -19.84 -13.54
CA THR A 56 4.44 -20.10 -13.52
C THR A 56 4.86 -21.08 -12.42
N SER A 57 4.20 -21.04 -11.26
CA SER A 57 4.61 -21.81 -10.07
C SER A 57 3.97 -23.20 -10.00
N ARG A 58 2.74 -23.33 -10.51
CA ARG A 58 1.98 -24.58 -10.58
C ARG A 58 1.96 -25.09 -12.02
N SER A 59 3.13 -25.41 -12.55
CA SER A 59 3.21 -26.15 -13.82
C SER A 59 2.52 -27.51 -13.65
N ALA A 60 1.70 -27.90 -14.63
CA ALA A 60 0.91 -29.15 -14.68
C ALA A 60 1.70 -30.45 -14.39
N ALA A 61 3.04 -30.39 -14.38
CA ALA A 61 3.92 -31.51 -14.04
C ALA A 61 3.87 -31.96 -12.56
N LYS A 62 3.33 -31.15 -11.62
CA LYS A 62 3.38 -31.43 -10.17
C LYS A 62 2.10 -32.04 -9.55
N GLY A 63 1.19 -32.54 -10.38
CA GLY A 63 -0.10 -33.07 -9.91
C GLY A 63 -1.17 -31.99 -9.95
N ASN A 64 -2.03 -32.08 -10.96
CA ASN A 64 -3.12 -31.14 -11.26
C ASN A 64 -4.15 -31.10 -10.14
N THR A 65 -4.01 -30.17 -9.20
CA THR A 65 -5.16 -29.69 -8.43
C THR A 65 -5.67 -28.40 -9.07
N TRP A 66 -6.95 -28.40 -9.46
CA TRP A 66 -7.61 -27.20 -9.95
C TRP A 66 -7.53 -26.08 -8.92
N ILE A 67 -7.38 -24.85 -9.40
CA ILE A 67 -7.33 -23.65 -8.57
C ILE A 67 -8.71 -23.37 -8.00
N THR A 68 -8.76 -23.18 -6.69
CA THR A 68 -9.95 -22.76 -5.95
C THR A 68 -9.91 -21.25 -5.68
N PRO A 69 -11.04 -20.64 -5.25
CA PRO A 69 -11.02 -19.26 -4.77
C PRO A 69 -10.03 -19.05 -3.60
N GLY A 70 -9.84 -20.06 -2.75
CA GLY A 70 -8.90 -20.01 -1.64
C GLY A 70 -7.45 -19.87 -2.10
N ASP A 71 -7.04 -20.65 -3.11
CA ASP A 71 -5.71 -20.55 -3.71
C ASP A 71 -5.44 -19.15 -4.27
N LEU A 72 -6.43 -18.57 -4.96
CA LEU A 72 -6.31 -17.21 -5.50
C LEU A 72 -6.14 -16.17 -4.39
N ILE A 73 -6.90 -16.29 -3.29
CA ILE A 73 -6.77 -15.41 -2.13
C ILE A 73 -5.36 -15.49 -1.53
N ASP A 74 -4.85 -16.70 -1.34
CA ASP A 74 -3.54 -16.90 -0.71
C ASP A 74 -2.41 -16.38 -1.59
N GLU A 75 -2.52 -16.55 -2.90
CA GLU A 75 -1.57 -15.98 -3.84
C GLU A 75 -1.62 -14.44 -3.88
N VAL A 76 -2.81 -13.84 -3.84
CA VAL A 76 -2.95 -12.39 -3.72
C VAL A 76 -2.31 -11.88 -2.43
N LYS A 77 -2.55 -12.55 -1.29
CA LYS A 77 -1.89 -12.20 -0.02
C LYS A 77 -0.37 -12.30 -0.13
N ARG A 78 0.15 -13.35 -0.77
CA ARG A 78 1.58 -13.53 -1.03
C ARG A 78 2.16 -12.38 -1.83
N ILE A 79 1.47 -11.93 -2.89
CA ILE A 79 1.89 -10.78 -3.71
C ILE A 79 1.88 -9.50 -2.87
N ARG A 80 0.83 -9.27 -2.08
CA ARG A 80 0.73 -8.09 -1.19
C ARG A 80 1.87 -8.08 -0.16
N SER A 81 2.20 -9.24 0.41
CA SER A 81 3.36 -9.38 1.31
C SER A 81 4.66 -9.04 0.60
N LYS A 82 4.91 -9.61 -0.59
CA LYS A 82 6.13 -9.29 -1.37
C LYS A 82 6.28 -7.79 -1.63
N ARG A 83 5.17 -7.09 -1.92
CA ARG A 83 5.17 -5.63 -2.11
C ARG A 83 5.54 -4.89 -0.84
N LEU A 84 5.03 -5.32 0.30
CA LEU A 84 5.40 -4.77 1.61
C LEU A 84 6.88 -4.99 1.92
N ASP A 85 7.37 -6.20 1.71
CA ASP A 85 8.79 -6.53 1.94
C ASP A 85 9.71 -5.71 1.02
N SER A 86 9.28 -5.46 -0.21
CA SER A 86 10.04 -4.69 -1.20
C SER A 86 9.97 -3.17 -0.97
N ALA A 87 8.99 -2.68 -0.22
CA ALA A 87 8.83 -1.25 0.04
C ALA A 87 9.88 -0.70 1.04
N GLY A 88 10.61 -1.58 1.72
CA GLY A 88 11.60 -1.19 2.72
C GLY A 88 10.96 -0.59 3.97
N THR A 89 11.58 0.45 4.52
CA THR A 89 11.08 1.13 5.72
C THR A 89 9.81 1.91 5.41
N LEU A 90 8.71 1.54 6.07
CA LEU A 90 7.45 2.27 5.96
C LEU A 90 7.50 3.58 6.75
N PRO A 91 6.78 4.63 6.32
CA PRO A 91 6.75 5.90 7.03
C PRO A 91 6.20 5.74 8.45
N GLU A 92 6.93 6.32 9.40
CA GLU A 92 6.51 6.32 10.81
C GLU A 92 5.22 7.13 11.00
N ALA A 93 4.47 6.74 12.03
CA ALA A 93 3.29 7.47 12.44
C ALA A 93 3.69 8.87 12.95
N PRO A 94 2.89 9.92 12.69
CA PRO A 94 3.09 11.20 13.35
C PRO A 94 3.10 11.04 14.87
N THR A 95 4.11 11.61 15.54
CA THR A 95 4.41 11.40 16.97
C THR A 95 3.34 11.90 17.93
N TYR A 96 2.43 12.77 17.46
CA TYR A 96 1.29 13.26 18.23
C TYR A 96 0.07 12.35 18.16
N LEU A 97 0.11 11.28 17.36
CA LEU A 97 -0.93 10.26 17.40
C LEU A 97 -0.76 9.46 18.70
N GLY A 98 -1.87 9.23 19.42
CA GLY A 98 -1.89 8.23 20.48
C GLY A 98 -1.78 6.81 19.90
N VAL A 99 -1.61 5.81 20.77
CA VAL A 99 -1.40 4.39 20.41
C VAL A 99 -2.42 3.86 19.40
N ASP A 100 -3.70 4.20 19.55
CA ASP A 100 -4.74 3.74 18.61
C ASP A 100 -4.61 4.40 17.23
N GLY A 101 -4.18 5.66 17.19
CA GLY A 101 -3.88 6.37 15.96
C GLY A 101 -2.67 5.79 15.23
N GLU A 102 -1.61 5.43 15.97
CA GLU A 102 -0.43 4.76 15.41
C GLU A 102 -0.76 3.39 14.83
N ARG A 103 -1.59 2.61 15.53
CA ARG A 103 -2.08 1.31 15.05
C ARG A 103 -2.87 1.47 13.76
N GLU A 104 -3.79 2.44 13.72
CA GLU A 104 -4.58 2.71 12.52
C GLU A 104 -3.70 3.17 11.36
N TRP A 105 -2.77 4.09 11.61
CA TRP A 105 -1.77 4.55 10.64
C TRP A 105 -1.02 3.38 10.01
N THR A 106 -0.46 2.52 10.86
CA THR A 106 0.32 1.36 10.43
C THR A 106 -0.52 0.39 9.61
N ARG A 107 -1.75 0.10 10.06
CA ARG A 107 -2.71 -0.77 9.35
C ARG A 107 -3.02 -0.21 7.96
N ARG A 108 -3.24 1.10 7.87
CA ARG A 108 -3.67 1.77 6.64
C ARG A 108 -2.53 1.90 5.63
N ILE A 109 -1.33 2.27 6.06
CA ILE A 109 -0.14 2.29 5.18
C ILE A 109 0.14 0.89 4.65
N ARG A 110 0.16 -0.13 5.52
CA ARG A 110 0.40 -1.51 5.07
C ARG A 110 -0.63 -2.00 4.06
N ALA A 111 -1.91 -1.66 4.26
CA ALA A 111 -2.95 -1.99 3.29
C ALA A 111 -2.70 -1.31 1.93
N LEU A 112 -2.40 -0.02 1.92
CA LEU A 112 -2.18 0.77 0.71
C LEU A 112 -0.92 0.33 -0.06
N VAL A 113 0.18 0.04 0.64
CA VAL A 113 1.41 -0.51 0.03
C VAL A 113 1.18 -1.92 -0.49
N GLY A 114 0.41 -2.74 0.25
CA GLY A 114 -0.04 -4.05 -0.25
C GLY A 114 -0.84 -3.91 -1.56
N ASP A 115 -1.68 -2.88 -1.67
CA ASP A 115 -2.40 -2.50 -2.89
C ASP A 115 -1.48 -1.85 -3.96
N GLY A 116 -0.17 -1.82 -3.76
CA GLY A 116 0.82 -1.42 -4.75
C GLY A 116 1.11 0.07 -4.83
N LEU A 117 0.70 0.86 -3.84
CA LEU A 117 1.17 2.24 -3.72
C LEU A 117 2.62 2.28 -3.23
N THR A 118 3.33 3.35 -3.59
CA THR A 118 4.62 3.68 -2.97
C THR A 118 4.40 4.03 -1.49
N ALA A 119 5.46 3.90 -0.68
CA ALA A 119 5.44 4.27 0.73
C ALA A 119 4.96 5.72 0.95
N ASP A 120 5.43 6.66 0.12
CA ASP A 120 5.09 8.08 0.21
C ASP A 120 3.64 8.35 -0.17
N ASP A 121 3.14 7.76 -1.26
CA ASP A 121 1.75 7.93 -1.67
C ASP A 121 0.79 7.27 -0.70
N ALA A 122 1.18 6.12 -0.11
CA ALA A 122 0.44 5.47 0.96
C ALA A 122 0.36 6.38 2.19
N ALA A 123 1.45 7.03 2.60
CA ALA A 123 1.44 8.00 3.69
C ALA A 123 0.55 9.21 3.40
N LYS A 124 0.64 9.80 2.20
CA LYS A 124 -0.23 10.94 1.79
C LYS A 124 -1.72 10.57 1.88
N ARG A 125 -2.09 9.39 1.34
CA ARG A 125 -3.48 8.91 1.41
C ARG A 125 -3.91 8.56 2.82
N ALA A 126 -3.02 7.98 3.65
CA ALA A 126 -3.31 7.69 5.05
C ALA A 126 -3.58 8.98 5.83
N ARG A 127 -2.74 10.02 5.66
CA ARG A 127 -2.94 11.34 6.29
C ARG A 127 -4.29 11.94 5.93
N SER A 128 -4.59 12.01 4.63
CA SER A 128 -5.85 12.56 4.13
C SER A 128 -7.05 11.85 4.73
N ALA A 129 -7.04 10.51 4.75
CA ALA A 129 -8.17 9.75 5.25
C ALA A 129 -8.33 9.79 6.78
N MET A 130 -7.24 9.94 7.52
CA MET A 130 -7.24 10.12 8.97
C MET A 130 -7.42 11.59 9.39
N LYS A 131 -7.56 12.52 8.41
CA LYS A 131 -7.63 13.97 8.64
C LYS A 131 -6.44 14.52 9.45
N ILE A 132 -5.26 13.94 9.23
CA ILE A 132 -4.00 14.34 9.86
C ILE A 132 -3.45 15.54 9.08
N PRO A 133 -3.09 16.65 9.74
CA PRO A 133 -2.45 17.79 9.09
C PRO A 133 -1.16 17.39 8.37
N GLU A 134 -0.90 18.01 7.22
CA GLU A 134 0.40 17.90 6.57
C GLU A 134 1.44 18.59 7.48
N PRO A 135 2.65 18.01 7.65
CA PRO A 135 3.68 18.70 8.41
C PRO A 135 3.95 20.03 7.71
N GLU A 136 3.69 21.14 8.40
CA GLU A 136 4.06 22.45 7.91
C GLU A 136 5.55 22.40 7.54
N HIS A 137 5.89 22.74 6.30
CA HIS A 137 7.27 22.98 5.94
C HIS A 137 7.72 24.17 6.77
N VAL A 138 8.33 23.89 7.93
CA VAL A 138 9.05 24.91 8.68
C VAL A 138 10.24 25.27 7.80
N GLU A 139 10.13 26.37 7.05
CA GLU A 139 11.27 26.97 6.40
C GLU A 139 12.35 27.12 7.46
N THR A 140 13.43 26.36 7.30
CA THR A 140 14.60 26.49 8.16
C THR A 140 15.24 27.83 7.83
N VAL A 141 14.79 28.89 8.49
CA VAL A 141 15.44 30.19 8.41
C VAL A 141 16.89 29.96 8.86
N PRO A 142 17.89 30.20 8.01
CA PRO A 142 19.27 30.00 8.40
C PRO A 142 19.59 30.90 9.59
N ILE A 143 19.94 30.29 10.73
CA ILE A 143 20.31 30.98 11.97
C ILE A 143 21.48 31.97 11.75
N ALA A 144 22.24 31.80 10.67
CA ALA A 144 23.33 32.67 10.24
C ALA A 144 22.93 34.17 10.09
N GLY A 145 21.65 34.49 9.88
CA GLY A 145 21.18 35.88 9.74
C GLY A 145 20.90 36.64 11.06
N LEU A 146 20.77 35.92 12.19
CA LEU A 146 20.28 36.51 13.45
C LEU A 146 21.39 37.00 14.39
N LEU A 147 22.65 36.61 14.18
CA LEU A 147 23.77 36.97 15.07
C LEU A 147 24.48 38.29 14.73
N ASN A 148 24.20 38.93 13.59
CA ASN A 148 24.95 40.12 13.14
C ASN A 148 24.32 41.49 13.47
N LYS A 149 23.21 41.57 14.23
CA LYS A 149 22.48 42.83 14.46
C LYS A 149 22.67 43.53 15.81
N THR A 150 23.50 43.02 16.73
CA THR A 150 23.52 43.55 18.12
C THR A 150 24.91 43.68 18.75
N LEU A 151 25.86 44.31 18.06
CA LEU A 151 27.03 44.92 18.74
C LEU A 151 27.35 46.28 18.10
N LYS A 152 26.62 47.33 18.50
CA LYS A 152 27.10 48.71 18.30
C LYS A 152 28.25 48.97 19.28
N PRO A 153 29.43 49.42 18.82
CA PRO A 153 30.53 49.76 19.71
C PRO A 153 30.16 50.97 20.58
N ARG A 154 30.48 50.86 21.87
CA ARG A 154 30.28 51.89 22.90
C ARG A 154 31.21 53.07 22.61
N PRO A 155 30.73 54.33 22.48
CA PRO A 155 31.61 55.46 22.25
C PRO A 155 32.49 55.70 23.49
N SER A 156 33.80 55.70 23.28
CA SER A 156 34.80 56.09 24.28
C SER A 156 34.67 57.60 24.53
N GLY A 157 34.12 57.97 25.69
CA GLY A 157 34.09 59.35 26.16
C GLY A 157 35.50 59.85 26.45
N GLY A 158 35.93 60.86 25.70
CA GLY A 158 37.16 61.59 25.95
C GLY A 158 37.04 62.46 27.21
N VAL A 159 38.00 62.32 28.11
CA VAL A 159 38.23 63.24 29.23
C VAL A 159 39.16 64.33 28.71
N SER A 160 38.75 65.59 28.77
CA SER A 160 39.65 66.74 28.65
C SER A 160 39.63 67.51 29.96
N ALA A 161 40.83 67.88 30.38
CA ALA A 161 41.17 68.59 31.61
C ALA A 161 40.77 70.07 31.57
#